data_AF-S3V811-F1
#
_entry.id   AF-S3V811-F1
#
_cell.length_a   1.000
_cell.length_b   1.000
_cell.length_c   1.000
_cell.angle_alpha   90.00
_cell.angle_beta   90.00
_cell.angle_gamma   90.00
#
_symmetry.space_group_name_H-M   'P 1'
#
loop_
_entity.id
_entity.type
_entity.pdbx_description
1 polymer ?
#
loop_
_entity_poly.entity_id
_entity_poly.type
_entity_poly.pdbx_seq_one_letter_code
_entity_poly.pdbx_strand_id
1 'polypeptide(L)'
;MLAVSKKYSFFIRSFLILFGSFSLVACLNQGEQSLNKGTDPGLILQSLLQNLPDPLKACVNANEEEEACVKLTDDLSGINESSLAKIISGNQSTRYSQYCTSLLSSESFSKLNVKAQECVMTCNEAYWSALRSAGRCEGQSSDLISAEGADTLSCIRNCSNISSGL
;
A
#
# COMPACT_ATOMS: atom_id res chain seq x y z
N MET A 1 21.70 29.42 -34.87
CA MET A 1 22.35 28.57 -33.84
C MET A 1 21.38 27.47 -33.43
N LEU A 2 21.88 26.31 -33.00
CA LEU A 2 21.11 25.06 -32.91
C LEU A 2 20.44 24.84 -31.55
N ALA A 3 19.20 24.33 -31.61
CA ALA A 3 18.55 23.38 -30.72
C ALA A 3 18.81 23.46 -29.19
N VAL A 4 17.79 23.93 -28.45
CA VAL A 4 17.62 23.58 -27.02
C VAL A 4 17.18 22.11 -26.91
N SER A 5 17.75 21.40 -25.93
CA SER A 5 17.67 19.94 -25.80
C SER A 5 16.28 19.41 -25.42
N LYS A 6 15.83 18.37 -26.12
CA LYS A 6 14.56 17.67 -25.89
C LYS A 6 14.77 16.54 -24.86
N LYS A 7 14.53 16.81 -23.57
CA LYS A 7 14.71 15.84 -22.46
C LYS A 7 13.46 15.58 -21.60
N TYR A 8 12.34 15.25 -22.25
CA TYR A 8 11.16 14.66 -21.57
C TYR A 8 10.55 13.52 -22.42
N SER A 9 11.36 12.48 -22.69
CA SER A 9 10.87 11.24 -23.31
C SER A 9 11.84 10.07 -23.08
N PHE A 10 12.00 9.66 -21.82
CA PHE A 10 12.74 8.43 -21.47
C PHE A 10 12.08 7.63 -20.33
N PHE A 11 11.51 8.33 -19.34
CA PHE A 11 10.87 7.70 -18.17
C PHE A 11 9.62 6.84 -18.45
N ILE A 12 9.01 6.94 -19.63
CA ILE A 12 7.73 6.26 -19.95
C ILE A 12 7.95 4.89 -20.62
N ARG A 13 9.20 4.49 -20.95
CA ARG A 13 9.47 3.26 -21.73
C ARG A 13 9.98 2.05 -20.93
N SER A 14 10.32 2.17 -19.65
CA SER A 14 10.86 1.04 -18.85
C SER A 14 9.81 0.23 -18.08
N PHE A 15 8.51 0.48 -18.27
CA PHE A 15 7.43 -0.27 -17.60
C PHE A 15 6.73 -1.32 -18.50
N LEU A 16 7.20 -1.54 -19.73
CA LEU A 16 6.54 -2.37 -20.75
C LEU A 16 7.33 -3.61 -21.21
N ILE A 17 8.35 -4.05 -20.45
CA ILE A 17 9.06 -5.29 -20.74
C ILE A 17 9.18 -6.12 -19.46
N LEU A 18 8.28 -7.08 -19.29
CA LEU A 18 8.50 -8.44 -18.76
C LEU A 18 7.20 -9.28 -18.70
N PHE A 19 6.33 -9.15 -19.71
CA PHE A 19 5.32 -10.17 -20.02
C PHE A 19 5.87 -11.05 -21.14
N GLY A 20 6.45 -12.20 -20.76
CA GLY A 20 7.25 -13.04 -21.66
C GLY A 20 7.56 -14.40 -21.07
N SER A 21 6.50 -15.21 -20.91
CA SER A 21 6.52 -16.69 -21.00
C SER A 21 7.68 -17.47 -20.38
N PHE A 22 7.46 -18.09 -19.21
CA PHE A 22 8.06 -19.41 -18.93
C PHE A 22 7.09 -20.32 -18.16
N SER A 23 7.25 -21.63 -18.33
CA SER A 23 6.13 -22.59 -18.30
C SER A 23 5.96 -23.41 -17.02
N LEU A 24 4.71 -23.82 -16.76
CA LEU A 24 4.27 -25.13 -16.26
C LEU A 24 5.28 -26.02 -15.50
N VAL A 25 5.30 -25.93 -14.17
CA VAL A 25 5.62 -26.99 -13.18
C VAL A 25 4.89 -26.63 -11.86
N ALA A 26 4.13 -27.47 -11.15
CA ALA A 26 3.41 -28.72 -11.46
C ALA A 26 2.28 -28.92 -10.42
N CYS A 27 1.41 -29.94 -10.57
CA CYS A 27 0.36 -30.29 -9.60
C CYS A 27 0.88 -31.20 -8.45
N LEU A 28 0.01 -31.38 -7.44
CA LEU A 28 0.05 -32.34 -6.32
C LEU A 28 0.74 -31.87 -5.02
N ASN A 29 -0.08 -31.53 -4.03
CA ASN A 29 -0.16 -32.37 -2.84
C ASN A 29 -1.59 -32.37 -2.27
N GLN A 30 -2.15 -33.57 -2.08
CA GLN A 30 -3.36 -33.74 -1.30
C GLN A 30 -2.99 -33.67 0.19
N GLY A 31 -3.80 -32.94 0.95
CA GLY A 31 -3.76 -32.92 2.41
C GLY A 31 -5.16 -33.08 2.95
N GLU A 32 -5.74 -34.27 2.81
CA GLU A 32 -6.97 -34.59 3.53
C GLU A 32 -6.71 -34.59 5.04
N GLN A 33 -7.27 -33.62 5.76
CA GLN A 33 -7.67 -33.83 7.14
C GLN A 33 -9.12 -33.46 7.32
N SER A 34 -9.92 -34.47 7.65
CA SER A 34 -11.31 -34.30 8.01
C SER A 34 -11.40 -33.56 9.35
N LEU A 35 -12.26 -32.55 9.42
CA LEU A 35 -12.86 -32.15 10.69
C LEU A 35 -14.37 -31.95 10.51
N ASN A 36 -15.09 -33.07 10.55
CA ASN A 36 -16.53 -33.06 10.80
C ASN A 36 -16.77 -32.49 12.20
N LYS A 37 -17.10 -31.20 12.28
CA LYS A 37 -17.71 -30.59 13.46
C LYS A 37 -18.76 -29.61 12.93
N GLY A 38 -20.03 -29.87 13.25
CA GLY A 38 -21.18 -29.19 12.63
C GLY A 38 -21.00 -27.67 12.61
N THR A 39 -20.75 -27.13 11.43
CA THR A 39 -20.41 -25.72 11.26
C THR A 39 -21.68 -24.90 11.30
N ASP A 40 -21.93 -24.26 12.44
CA ASP A 40 -23.06 -23.36 12.63
C ASP A 40 -22.96 -22.22 11.59
N PRO A 41 -23.88 -22.12 10.62
CA PRO A 41 -23.75 -21.15 9.52
C PRO A 41 -23.83 -19.70 10.03
N GLY A 42 -24.41 -19.47 11.22
CA GLY A 42 -24.39 -18.16 11.87
C GLY A 42 -22.99 -17.73 12.30
N LEU A 43 -22.13 -18.66 12.73
CA LEU A 43 -20.75 -18.37 13.13
C LEU A 43 -19.85 -18.06 11.93
N ILE A 44 -20.02 -18.78 10.81
CA ILE A 44 -19.34 -18.47 9.55
C ILE A 44 -19.79 -17.09 9.05
N LEU A 45 -21.09 -16.82 9.04
CA LEU A 45 -21.61 -15.56 8.53
C LEU A 45 -21.15 -14.36 9.40
N GLN A 46 -21.11 -14.51 10.72
CA GLN A 46 -20.55 -13.48 11.61
C GLN A 46 -19.05 -13.28 11.42
N SER A 47 -18.25 -14.35 11.25
CA SER A 47 -16.80 -14.19 11.02
C SER A 47 -16.50 -13.55 9.67
N LEU A 48 -17.32 -13.80 8.64
CA LEU A 48 -17.25 -13.10 7.35
C LEU A 48 -17.69 -11.63 7.45
N LEU A 49 -18.73 -11.34 8.24
CA LEU A 49 -19.22 -9.97 8.45
C LEU A 49 -18.27 -9.10 9.30
N GLN A 50 -17.55 -9.70 10.26
CA GLN A 50 -16.57 -9.00 11.10
C GLN A 50 -15.24 -8.71 10.38
N ASN A 51 -14.97 -9.38 9.25
CA ASN A 51 -13.77 -9.18 8.43
C ASN A 51 -14.14 -8.62 7.04
N LEU A 52 -15.10 -7.69 6.99
CA LEU A 52 -15.32 -6.89 5.79
C LEU A 52 -14.11 -5.96 5.57
N PRO A 53 -13.51 -5.94 4.37
CA PRO A 53 -12.37 -5.09 4.07
C PRO A 53 -12.69 -3.60 4.24
N ASP A 54 -11.84 -2.88 4.96
CA ASP A 54 -11.95 -1.43 5.14
C ASP A 54 -10.69 -0.71 4.62
N PRO A 55 -10.55 -0.56 3.29
CA PRO A 55 -9.38 0.10 2.71
C PRO A 55 -9.28 1.58 3.09
N LEU A 56 -10.40 2.24 3.46
CA LEU A 56 -10.39 3.63 3.90
C LEU A 56 -9.74 3.74 5.28
N LYS A 57 -10.13 2.90 6.23
CA LYS A 57 -9.51 2.83 7.56
C LYS A 57 -8.04 2.43 7.47
N ALA A 58 -7.71 1.38 6.70
CA ALA A 58 -6.32 0.97 6.51
C ALA A 58 -5.47 2.10 5.90
N CYS A 59 -6.02 2.87 4.95
CA CYS A 59 -5.33 4.04 4.43
C CYS A 59 -5.11 5.12 5.50
N VAL A 60 -6.13 5.44 6.32
CA VAL A 60 -5.99 6.43 7.40
C VAL A 60 -4.92 5.99 8.40
N ASN A 61 -4.94 4.74 8.87
CA ASN A 61 -3.90 4.17 9.74
C ASN A 61 -2.49 4.34 9.14
N ALA A 62 -2.32 4.01 7.85
CA ALA A 62 -1.03 4.14 7.18
C ALA A 62 -0.51 5.59 7.16
N ASN A 63 -1.40 6.57 7.03
CA ASN A 63 -1.06 7.99 7.08
C ASN A 63 -0.79 8.49 8.53
N GLU A 64 -1.44 7.89 9.53
CA GLU A 64 -1.15 8.18 10.94
C GLU A 64 0.22 7.64 11.36
N GLU A 65 0.61 6.45 10.88
CA GLU A 65 1.98 5.92 11.05
C GLU A 65 3.01 6.72 10.25
N GLU A 66 2.66 7.20 9.04
CA GLU A 66 3.49 8.16 8.30
C GLU A 66 3.73 9.42 9.12
N GLU A 67 2.68 10.07 9.63
CA GLU A 67 2.79 11.25 10.50
C GLU A 67 3.65 10.96 11.73
N ALA A 68 3.45 9.81 12.36
CA ALA A 68 4.20 9.38 13.53
C ALA A 68 5.70 9.22 13.27
N CYS A 69 6.08 8.90 12.03
CA CYS A 69 7.46 8.87 11.55
C CYS A 69 7.95 10.25 11.12
N VAL A 70 7.31 10.90 10.14
CA VAL A 70 7.83 12.13 9.51
C VAL A 70 7.89 13.33 10.47
N LYS A 71 7.10 13.36 11.55
CA LYS A 71 7.21 14.40 12.58
C LYS A 71 8.50 14.32 13.43
N LEU A 72 9.30 13.27 13.23
CA LEU A 72 10.62 13.08 13.86
C LEU A 72 11.77 13.56 12.94
N THR A 73 11.48 13.98 11.71
CA THR A 73 12.49 14.58 10.81
C THR A 73 12.77 16.03 11.21
N ASP A 74 13.96 16.53 10.84
CA ASP A 74 14.36 17.91 11.11
C ASP A 74 13.48 18.93 10.38
N ASP A 75 13.03 18.59 9.17
CA ASP A 75 12.34 19.48 8.23
C ASP A 75 10.81 19.46 8.35
N LEU A 76 10.24 18.38 8.88
CA LEU A 76 8.80 18.23 9.14
C LEU A 76 8.48 18.08 10.65
N SER A 77 9.42 18.43 11.52
CA SER A 77 9.24 18.43 12.97
C SER A 77 7.97 19.19 13.39
N GLY A 78 7.09 18.51 14.14
CA GLY A 78 5.84 19.10 14.62
C GLY A 78 4.73 19.24 13.56
N ILE A 79 4.84 18.57 12.41
CA ILE A 79 3.74 18.44 11.46
C ILE A 79 2.53 17.71 12.08
N ASN A 80 1.35 17.92 11.49
CA ASN A 80 0.07 17.33 11.89
C ASN A 80 -0.75 16.97 10.63
N GLU A 81 -1.84 16.22 10.83
CA GLU A 81 -2.79 15.78 9.80
C GLU A 81 -3.06 16.85 8.74
N SER A 82 -3.44 18.07 9.13
CA SER A 82 -3.87 19.07 8.15
C SER A 82 -2.75 19.61 7.30
N SER A 83 -1.51 19.56 7.78
CA SER A 83 -0.32 19.91 7.02
C SER A 83 0.18 18.74 6.18
N LEU A 84 0.29 17.53 6.74
CA LEU A 84 0.78 16.37 5.99
C LEU A 84 -0.20 15.94 4.90
N ALA A 85 -1.51 15.90 5.19
CA ALA A 85 -2.55 15.63 4.20
C ALA A 85 -2.52 16.62 3.02
N LYS A 86 -2.11 17.89 3.23
CA LYS A 86 -1.89 18.84 2.14
C LYS A 86 -0.65 18.49 1.33
N ILE A 87 0.48 18.17 1.97
CA ILE A 87 1.72 17.81 1.29
C ILE A 87 1.49 16.59 0.37
N ILE A 88 1.00 15.48 0.92
CA ILE A 88 0.83 14.21 0.17
C ILE A 88 -0.28 14.26 -0.89
N SER A 89 -1.25 15.18 -0.77
CA SER A 89 -2.33 15.37 -1.74
C SER A 89 -2.07 16.48 -2.78
N GLY A 90 -0.94 17.20 -2.70
CA GLY A 90 -0.70 18.36 -3.54
C GLY A 90 -1.69 19.51 -3.28
N ASN A 91 -1.98 19.78 -2.01
CA ASN A 91 -2.93 20.77 -1.46
C ASN A 91 -4.42 20.49 -1.72
N GLN A 92 -4.80 19.26 -2.07
CA GLN A 92 -6.20 18.90 -2.37
C GLN A 92 -7.01 18.44 -1.16
N SER A 93 -6.36 18.05 -0.07
CA SER A 93 -6.99 17.50 1.14
C SER A 93 -6.44 18.15 2.41
N THR A 94 -7.28 18.24 3.44
CA THR A 94 -6.93 18.79 4.76
C THR A 94 -7.09 17.78 5.89
N ARG A 95 -7.41 16.53 5.55
CA ARG A 95 -7.58 15.36 6.42
C ARG A 95 -7.16 14.08 5.70
N TYR A 96 -6.69 13.06 6.41
CA TYR A 96 -6.32 11.77 5.82
C TYR A 96 -7.53 11.07 5.19
N SER A 97 -8.69 11.13 5.84
CA SER A 97 -9.94 10.59 5.28
C SER A 97 -10.31 11.16 3.90
N GLN A 98 -10.05 12.45 3.65
CA GLN A 98 -10.26 13.10 2.35
C GLN A 98 -9.24 12.61 1.32
N TYR A 99 -7.96 12.58 1.69
CA TYR A 99 -6.87 12.10 0.84
C TYR A 99 -7.09 10.65 0.45
N CYS A 100 -7.36 9.77 1.41
CA CYS A 100 -7.63 8.35 1.22
C CYS A 100 -8.85 8.09 0.33
N THR A 101 -9.95 8.85 0.51
CA THR A 101 -11.13 8.72 -0.38
C THR A 101 -10.76 9.03 -1.84
N SER A 102 -9.97 10.08 -2.07
CA SER A 102 -9.48 10.45 -3.41
C SER A 102 -8.51 9.41 -3.97
N LEU A 103 -7.55 8.96 -3.15
CA LEU A 103 -6.53 7.97 -3.51
C LEU A 103 -7.15 6.62 -3.91
N LEU A 104 -8.06 6.08 -3.10
CA LEU A 104 -8.74 4.81 -3.37
C LEU A 104 -9.66 4.86 -4.60
N SER A 105 -10.16 6.05 -4.91
CA SER A 105 -10.98 6.33 -6.10
C SER A 105 -10.14 6.64 -7.35
N SER A 106 -8.81 6.75 -7.23
CA SER A 106 -7.92 7.05 -8.36
C SER A 106 -7.88 5.92 -9.39
N GLU A 107 -7.48 6.23 -10.64
CA GLU A 107 -7.36 5.23 -11.72
C GLU A 107 -6.33 4.12 -11.41
N SER A 108 -5.40 4.34 -10.47
CA SER A 108 -4.41 3.36 -10.04
C SER A 108 -4.99 2.38 -9.02
N PHE A 109 -5.79 2.85 -8.06
CA PHE A 109 -6.36 2.02 -6.99
C PHE A 109 -7.72 1.41 -7.32
N SER A 110 -8.54 2.07 -8.13
CA SER A 110 -9.86 1.56 -8.58
C SER A 110 -9.79 0.27 -9.40
N LYS A 111 -8.59 -0.09 -9.91
CA LYS A 111 -8.32 -1.37 -10.60
C LYS A 111 -8.12 -2.55 -9.63
N LEU A 112 -7.87 -2.27 -8.35
CA LEU A 112 -7.74 -3.27 -7.30
C LEU A 112 -9.10 -3.53 -6.65
N ASN A 113 -9.41 -4.79 -6.31
CA ASN A 113 -10.56 -5.09 -5.47
C ASN A 113 -10.34 -4.58 -4.02
N VAL A 114 -11.42 -4.42 -3.24
CA VAL A 114 -11.35 -3.82 -1.89
C VAL A 114 -10.37 -4.53 -0.93
N LYS A 115 -10.17 -5.85 -1.07
CA LYS A 115 -9.17 -6.62 -0.30
C LYS A 115 -7.74 -6.27 -0.71
N ALA A 116 -7.49 -6.14 -2.01
CA ALA A 116 -6.19 -5.73 -2.53
C ALA A 116 -5.89 -4.27 -2.18
N GLN A 117 -6.88 -3.37 -2.18
CA GLN A 117 -6.75 -1.99 -1.70
C GLN A 117 -6.36 -1.94 -0.22
N GLU A 118 -7.08 -2.67 0.63
CA GLU A 118 -6.80 -2.78 2.08
C GLU A 118 -5.39 -3.33 2.33
N CYS A 119 -5.05 -4.45 1.68
CA CYS A 119 -3.73 -5.08 1.76
C CYS A 119 -2.60 -4.09 1.42
N VAL A 120 -2.71 -3.31 0.33
CA VAL A 120 -1.70 -2.32 -0.04
C VAL A 120 -1.54 -1.24 1.04
N MET A 121 -2.63 -0.81 1.67
CA MET A 121 -2.56 0.16 2.76
C MET A 121 -1.95 -0.42 4.03
N THR A 122 -2.28 -1.67 4.39
CA THR A 122 -1.63 -2.36 5.51
C THR A 122 -0.13 -2.59 5.25
N CYS A 123 0.30 -2.82 4.00
CA CYS A 123 1.73 -2.83 3.66
C CYS A 123 2.41 -1.48 3.91
N ASN A 124 1.73 -0.36 3.63
CA ASN A 124 2.25 0.99 3.87
C ASN A 124 2.29 1.32 5.38
N GLU A 125 1.26 0.94 6.14
CA GLU A 125 1.21 1.04 7.61
C GLU A 125 2.38 0.28 8.24
N ALA A 126 2.60 -0.97 7.82
CA ALA A 126 3.70 -1.80 8.31
C ALA A 126 5.09 -1.20 7.98
N TYR A 127 5.26 -0.59 6.80
CA TYR A 127 6.51 0.07 6.41
C TYR A 127 6.84 1.27 7.32
N TRP A 128 5.88 2.17 7.55
CA TRP A 128 6.09 3.32 8.43
C TRP A 128 6.32 2.89 9.88
N SER A 129 5.58 1.89 10.35
CA SER A 129 5.76 1.30 11.68
C SER A 129 7.15 0.64 11.84
N ALA A 130 7.66 -0.01 10.79
CA ALA A 130 9.00 -0.62 10.79
C ALA A 130 10.12 0.43 10.85
N LEU A 131 10.07 1.48 10.00
CA LEU A 131 11.01 2.61 10.07
C LEU A 131 11.03 3.25 11.46
N ARG A 132 9.84 3.48 12.03
CA ARG A 132 9.68 4.07 13.37
C ARG A 132 10.23 3.17 14.46
N SER A 133 9.97 1.87 14.39
CA SER A 133 10.48 0.87 15.34
C SER A 133 12.00 0.67 15.26
N ALA A 134 12.58 0.88 14.07
CA ALA A 134 14.03 0.81 13.85
C ALA A 134 14.77 2.12 14.18
N GLY A 135 14.08 3.18 14.61
CA GLY A 135 14.68 4.50 14.88
C GLY A 135 15.13 5.24 13.61
N ARG A 136 14.52 4.94 12.46
CA ARG A 136 14.95 5.40 11.12
C ARG A 136 14.13 6.56 10.57
N CYS A 137 13.41 7.27 11.43
CA CYS A 137 12.57 8.42 11.09
C CYS A 137 13.25 9.79 11.30
N GLU A 138 14.49 9.80 11.80
CA GLU A 138 15.29 11.01 12.05
C GLU A 138 16.04 11.47 10.77
N GLY A 139 16.50 12.73 10.76
CA GLY A 139 17.19 13.33 9.62
C GLY A 139 16.24 14.09 8.68
N GLN A 140 16.47 14.07 7.37
CA GLN A 140 15.61 14.75 6.40
C GLN A 140 14.49 13.83 5.88
N SER A 141 13.28 14.36 5.71
CA SER A 141 12.13 13.59 5.19
C SER A 141 12.37 12.96 3.81
N SER A 142 13.23 13.56 2.98
CA SER A 142 13.67 13.02 1.69
C SER A 142 14.37 11.67 1.79
N ASP A 143 15.03 11.40 2.92
CA ASP A 143 15.93 10.28 3.07
C ASP A 143 15.19 9.02 3.57
N LEU A 144 14.01 9.21 4.16
CA LEU A 144 13.13 8.15 4.67
C LEU A 144 12.67 7.14 3.59
N ILE A 145 12.70 7.54 2.32
CA ILE A 145 12.35 6.70 1.17
C ILE A 145 13.44 5.62 0.90
N SER A 146 14.52 5.58 1.69
CA SER A 146 15.67 4.68 1.47
C SER A 146 15.97 3.71 2.64
N ALA A 147 15.41 2.50 2.58
CA ALA A 147 16.19 1.23 2.53
C ALA A 147 15.30 -0.04 2.60
N GLU A 148 14.06 0.06 3.10
CA GLU A 148 13.16 -1.11 3.29
C GLU A 148 12.17 -1.34 2.13
N GLY A 149 12.25 -0.54 1.07
CA GLY A 149 11.33 -0.62 -0.07
C GLY A 149 11.29 -1.96 -0.80
N ALA A 150 12.25 -2.87 -0.58
CA ALA A 150 12.20 -4.23 -1.13
C ALA A 150 11.08 -5.09 -0.50
N ASP A 151 10.91 -5.01 0.82
CA ASP A 151 9.91 -5.80 1.55
C ASP A 151 8.51 -5.21 1.39
N THR A 152 8.38 -3.88 1.43
CA THR A 152 7.12 -3.19 1.09
C THR A 152 6.68 -3.51 -0.34
N LEU A 153 7.61 -3.51 -1.31
CA LEU A 153 7.31 -3.88 -2.70
C LEU A 153 6.95 -5.37 -2.85
N SER A 154 7.55 -6.25 -2.04
CA SER A 154 7.16 -7.66 -1.95
C SER A 154 5.74 -7.82 -1.42
N CYS A 155 5.41 -7.11 -0.33
CA CYS A 155 4.08 -7.06 0.26
C CYS A 155 3.01 -6.58 -0.75
N ILE A 156 3.25 -5.44 -1.41
CA ILE A 156 2.34 -4.87 -2.43
C ILE A 156 2.16 -5.82 -3.63
N ARG A 157 3.22 -6.51 -4.10
CA ARG A 157 3.10 -7.54 -5.15
C ARG A 157 2.19 -8.69 -4.70
N ASN A 158 2.29 -9.13 -3.45
CA ASN A 158 1.43 -10.18 -2.93
C ASN A 158 -0.04 -9.73 -2.86
N CYS A 159 -0.32 -8.45 -2.58
CA CYS A 159 -1.68 -7.89 -2.66
C CYS A 159 -2.29 -7.98 -4.07
N SER A 160 -1.49 -7.86 -5.13
CA SER A 160 -2.00 -8.00 -6.50
C SER A 160 -2.52 -9.42 -6.82
N ASN A 161 -1.95 -10.45 -6.17
CA ASN A 161 -2.45 -11.84 -6.29
C ASN A 161 -3.84 -11.99 -5.65
N ILE A 162 -4.15 -11.21 -4.60
CA ILE A 162 -5.49 -11.15 -3.99
C ILE A 162 -6.49 -10.46 -4.93
N SER A 163 -6.03 -9.57 -5.82
CA SER A 163 -6.87 -8.93 -6.83
C SER A 163 -7.37 -9.90 -7.90
N SER A 164 -6.66 -11.01 -8.13
CA SER A 164 -6.98 -12.04 -9.13
C SER A 164 -7.73 -13.24 -8.55
N GLY A 165 -8.01 -13.25 -7.25
CA GLY A 165 -8.67 -14.35 -6.53
C GLY A 165 -10.19 -14.22 -6.48
N LEU A 166 -10.86 -14.34 -7.64
CA LEU A 166 -12.31 -14.51 -7.77
C LEU A 166 -12.67 -15.21 -9.08
#